data_AF-A0A6A3F2Y4-F1
#
_entry.id   AF-A0A6A3F2Y4-F1
#
_cell.length_a   1.000
_cell.length_b   1.000
_cell.length_c   1.000
_cell.angle_alpha   90.00
_cell.angle_beta   90.00
_cell.angle_gamma   90.00
#
_symmetry.space_group_name_H-M   'P 1'
#
loop_
_entity.id
_entity.type
_entity.pdbx_description
1 polymer ?
#
loop_
_entity_poly.entity_id
_entity_poly.type
_entity_poly.pdbx_seq_one_letter_code
_entity_poly.pdbx_strand_id
1 'polypeptide(L)'
;MAGKRPASSSGPGSPARPPPGAMSLPSLPLSLFSLVLEFAMFYFTQDLGPARRSLHGKYLKDVALVAKSWYKAVDELAARYRRDTMQLTLKFGSRVEVLAIRRQVQLRGRAVRDLRVRMGRSDGTRFVTGVWWWMEDREIPWDVLFAQMPGLKRLDLRCMPLESRHVPLLLQMAAKHCLQLEMLVLPRKQNMMVMVNCAAIQRLMKVLRESMERWHLKGKCGGLKQLAVPTREEEDRFRTSTAFIEDVIEFCPNVEYLDGYTHAIDEMNDVTCEEKWMISLDTWEKFNRTCTNLRDFNWAVVPFADPFFRVFREHVKPRMKKLVLTSNLSWNWGNYFKMDGAAGVPGEARPGYGLLATDVAAVLKGCPALTELEIAIDQEKNEAAVETLLDADVFGDEFWKAVVEHCPLLQSVYVHDCSSYGGNRSVRPIRTFTDCALLALADHVRLASIELSPVCCSGNGVFEFVRRVFKTIGGDGGNRSLDVSLAGPNDHDTALPHPFYLELLNLLTSMAETNEEELGVAACSHKASLNVFNPHSSSVDEEWSISYVRDELKPLLEKVADAHPLLDLHIVLCRDNEESFRRIDNIELDWGPGFQDGDVFIEDERQAMFMEDDFEVVSDEEGGDDRGP
;
A
#
# COMPACT_ATOMS: atom_id res chain seq x y z
N MET A 1 -48.42 70.14 41.20
CA MET A 1 -48.79 70.68 39.88
C MET A 1 -47.99 69.94 38.81
N ALA A 2 -48.68 69.53 37.75
CA ALA A 2 -48.13 68.78 36.63
C ALA A 2 -47.11 69.58 35.81
N GLY A 3 -46.18 68.86 35.17
CA GLY A 3 -45.32 69.40 34.12
C GLY A 3 -44.85 68.28 33.18
N LYS A 4 -45.59 68.04 32.10
CA LYS A 4 -45.20 67.16 30.99
C LYS A 4 -44.07 67.79 30.15
N ARG A 5 -43.09 66.99 29.72
CA ARG A 5 -42.30 67.22 28.50
C ARG A 5 -42.14 65.90 27.70
N PRO A 6 -41.99 65.96 26.36
CA PRO A 6 -42.43 64.93 25.43
C PRO A 6 -41.32 64.04 24.85
N ALA A 7 -41.77 63.02 24.13
CA ALA A 7 -41.04 61.91 23.51
C ALA A 7 -40.00 62.31 22.44
N SER A 8 -38.91 61.54 22.39
CA SER A 8 -37.90 61.57 21.32
C SER A 8 -37.97 60.31 20.45
N SER A 9 -38.10 60.51 19.15
CA SER A 9 -38.09 59.51 18.08
C SER A 9 -36.68 58.96 17.81
N SER A 10 -36.52 57.64 17.80
CA SER A 10 -35.37 56.94 17.23
C SER A 10 -35.68 56.51 15.79
N GLY A 11 -34.84 56.94 14.84
CA GLY A 11 -34.90 56.50 13.44
C GLY A 11 -34.38 55.06 13.25
N PRO A 12 -34.70 54.40 12.11
CA PRO A 12 -34.35 53.01 11.87
C PRO A 12 -32.87 52.89 11.45
N GLY A 13 -32.10 52.10 12.20
CA GLY A 13 -30.74 51.72 11.85
C GLY A 13 -30.70 50.77 10.66
N SER A 14 -29.69 50.96 9.79
CA SER A 14 -29.35 50.06 8.69
C SER A 14 -29.18 48.61 9.17
N PRO A 15 -29.69 47.60 8.45
CA PRO A 15 -29.53 46.21 8.85
C PRO A 15 -28.07 45.80 8.73
N ALA A 16 -27.57 45.20 9.80
CA ALA A 16 -26.25 44.57 9.86
C ALA A 16 -26.12 43.53 8.72
N ARG A 17 -24.96 43.52 8.07
CA ARG A 17 -24.58 42.54 7.05
C ARG A 17 -24.60 41.14 7.70
N PRO A 18 -25.31 40.14 7.13
CA PRO A 18 -25.33 38.81 7.71
C PRO A 18 -23.91 38.19 7.67
N PRO A 19 -23.56 37.34 8.64
CA PRO A 19 -22.31 36.61 8.63
C PRO A 19 -22.22 35.74 7.36
N PRO A 20 -21.01 35.43 6.85
CA PRO A 20 -20.86 34.56 5.71
C PRO A 20 -21.57 33.24 6.02
N GLY A 21 -22.63 32.93 5.27
CA GLY A 21 -23.43 31.74 5.48
C GLY A 21 -22.55 30.51 5.39
N ALA A 22 -22.47 29.75 6.49
CA ALA A 22 -21.85 28.43 6.48
C ALA A 22 -22.50 27.63 5.35
N MET A 23 -21.71 27.21 4.35
CA MET A 23 -22.21 26.33 3.31
C MET A 23 -22.74 25.08 3.99
N SER A 24 -24.02 24.78 3.79
CA SER A 24 -24.56 23.53 4.32
C SER A 24 -23.86 22.36 3.61
N LEU A 25 -23.44 21.34 4.37
CA LEU A 25 -22.82 20.11 3.85
C LEU A 25 -23.62 19.48 2.68
N PRO A 26 -24.97 19.55 2.65
CA PRO A 26 -25.78 19.13 1.51
C PRO A 26 -25.54 19.91 0.21
N SER A 27 -24.96 21.10 0.26
CA SER A 27 -24.85 22.04 -0.87
C SER A 27 -23.42 22.27 -1.38
N LEU A 28 -22.50 21.37 -1.07
CA LEU A 28 -21.10 21.49 -1.51
C LEU A 28 -20.99 21.52 -3.05
N PRO A 29 -20.11 22.38 -3.61
CA PRO A 29 -19.72 22.29 -5.01
C PRO A 29 -19.22 20.89 -5.35
N LEU A 30 -19.51 20.42 -6.56
CA LEU A 30 -19.20 19.04 -6.98
C LEU A 30 -17.71 18.67 -6.81
N SER A 31 -16.81 19.63 -6.99
CA SER A 31 -15.36 19.45 -6.82
C SER A 31 -14.94 19.26 -5.36
N LEU A 32 -15.63 19.91 -4.41
CA LEU A 32 -15.39 19.69 -2.99
C LEU A 32 -16.08 18.41 -2.53
N PHE A 33 -17.30 18.15 -3.02
CA PHE A 33 -18.02 16.92 -2.75
C PHE A 33 -17.20 15.69 -3.17
N SER A 34 -16.52 15.74 -4.32
CA SER A 34 -15.67 14.64 -4.75
C SER A 34 -14.46 14.40 -3.86
N LEU A 35 -13.82 15.45 -3.34
CA LEU A 35 -12.71 15.30 -2.39
C LEU A 35 -13.19 14.67 -1.09
N VAL A 36 -14.39 15.02 -0.62
CA VAL A 36 -15.01 14.37 0.53
C VAL A 36 -15.25 12.87 0.26
N LEU A 37 -15.70 12.51 -0.94
CA LEU A 37 -15.86 11.10 -1.31
C LEU A 37 -14.52 10.37 -1.43
N GLU A 38 -13.48 10.99 -1.98
CA GLU A 38 -12.14 10.40 -2.06
C GLU A 38 -11.56 10.12 -0.67
N PHE A 39 -11.87 10.99 0.30
CA PHE A 39 -11.49 10.79 1.69
C PHE A 39 -12.34 9.70 2.38
N ALA A 40 -13.66 9.73 2.21
CA ALA A 40 -14.58 8.89 2.98
C ALA A 40 -14.83 7.50 2.38
N MET A 41 -14.56 7.31 1.09
CA MET A 41 -14.84 6.05 0.39
C MET A 41 -13.58 5.36 -0.09
N PHE A 42 -13.38 4.14 0.36
CA PHE A 42 -12.31 3.28 -0.12
C PHE A 42 -12.37 3.11 -1.64
N TYR A 43 -11.21 3.23 -2.29
CA TYR A 43 -11.01 3.08 -3.74
C TYR A 43 -11.77 4.05 -4.66
N PHE A 44 -12.39 5.11 -4.14
CA PHE A 44 -12.96 6.16 -4.98
C PHE A 44 -11.87 7.18 -5.36
N THR A 45 -11.73 7.46 -6.66
CA THR A 45 -10.83 8.51 -7.17
C THR A 45 -11.37 9.10 -8.47
N GLN A 46 -11.24 10.41 -8.63
CA GLN A 46 -11.49 11.10 -9.89
C GLN A 46 -10.27 11.09 -10.82
N ASP A 47 -9.08 10.91 -10.24
CA ASP A 47 -7.83 10.89 -10.99
C ASP A 47 -7.82 9.74 -11.98
N LEU A 48 -7.27 9.99 -13.16
CA LEU A 48 -7.19 8.96 -14.21
C LEU A 48 -6.13 7.90 -13.90
N GLY A 49 -5.20 8.17 -12.98
CA GLY A 49 -4.13 7.28 -12.57
C GLY A 49 -3.49 7.76 -11.25
N PRO A 50 -2.64 6.95 -10.61
CA PRO A 50 -2.10 5.69 -11.14
C PRO A 50 -3.12 4.54 -11.11
N ALA A 51 -3.97 4.52 -10.08
CA ALA A 51 -5.01 3.51 -9.92
C ALA A 51 -6.13 3.66 -10.96
N ARG A 52 -6.75 2.53 -11.30
CA ARG A 52 -7.90 2.51 -12.22
C ARG A 52 -9.14 3.08 -11.51
N ARG A 53 -9.77 4.09 -12.10
CA ARG A 53 -11.05 4.63 -11.59
C ARG A 53 -12.14 3.56 -11.50
N SER A 54 -12.82 3.50 -10.37
CA SER A 54 -13.95 2.59 -10.15
C SER A 54 -15.15 3.36 -9.60
N LEU A 55 -16.36 2.97 -10.03
CA LEU A 55 -17.60 3.45 -9.41
C LEU A 55 -18.12 2.34 -8.50
N HIS A 56 -17.90 2.45 -7.20
CA HIS A 56 -18.47 1.53 -6.22
C HIS A 56 -19.95 1.84 -6.01
N GLY A 57 -20.80 1.24 -6.84
CA GLY A 57 -22.23 1.52 -6.86
C GLY A 57 -23.00 1.18 -5.59
N LYS A 58 -22.43 0.40 -4.65
CA LYS A 58 -23.02 0.15 -3.33
C LYS A 58 -22.88 1.40 -2.44
N TYR A 59 -21.65 1.80 -2.13
CA TYR A 59 -21.36 2.96 -1.30
C TYR A 59 -21.92 4.27 -1.87
N LEU A 60 -21.86 4.47 -3.19
CA LEU A 60 -22.45 5.67 -3.81
C LEU A 60 -23.97 5.73 -3.66
N LYS A 61 -24.68 4.61 -3.54
CA LYS A 61 -26.12 4.62 -3.27
C LYS A 61 -26.40 5.13 -1.86
N ASP A 62 -25.64 4.66 -0.88
CA ASP A 62 -25.80 5.07 0.52
C ASP A 62 -25.57 6.57 0.68
N VAL A 63 -24.51 7.08 0.04
CA VAL A 63 -24.23 8.52 -0.08
C VAL A 63 -25.39 9.27 -0.76
N ALA A 64 -25.92 8.73 -1.87
CA ALA A 64 -27.00 9.38 -2.59
C ALA A 64 -28.32 9.47 -1.79
N LEU A 65 -28.52 8.61 -0.79
CA LEU A 65 -29.71 8.61 0.07
C LEU A 65 -29.69 9.70 1.15
N VAL A 66 -28.54 10.31 1.44
CA VAL A 66 -28.39 11.35 2.48
C VAL A 66 -29.26 12.57 2.21
N ALA A 67 -29.27 13.07 0.97
CA ALA A 67 -30.07 14.25 0.58
C ALA A 67 -30.30 14.31 -0.94
N LYS A 68 -31.37 15.02 -1.36
CA LYS A 68 -31.66 15.25 -2.80
C LYS A 68 -30.51 15.93 -3.55
N SER A 69 -29.77 16.80 -2.90
CA SER A 69 -28.61 17.49 -3.49
C SER A 69 -27.41 16.55 -3.64
N TRP A 70 -27.17 15.66 -2.67
CA TRP A 70 -26.15 14.61 -2.77
C TRP A 70 -26.49 13.60 -3.85
N TYR A 71 -27.76 13.18 -3.97
CA TYR A 71 -28.22 12.37 -5.09
C TYR A 71 -27.85 12.99 -6.44
N LYS A 72 -28.14 14.28 -6.64
CA LYS A 72 -27.80 14.99 -7.89
C LYS A 72 -26.29 15.03 -8.13
N ALA A 73 -25.49 15.25 -7.08
CA ALA A 73 -24.04 15.26 -7.18
C ALA A 73 -23.49 13.88 -7.57
N VAL A 74 -23.95 12.81 -6.90
CA VAL A 74 -23.57 11.43 -7.22
C VAL A 74 -23.99 11.04 -8.64
N ASP A 75 -25.21 11.41 -9.07
CA ASP A 75 -25.68 11.12 -10.43
C ASP A 75 -24.83 11.84 -11.50
N GLU A 76 -24.47 13.11 -11.26
CA GLU A 76 -23.57 13.87 -12.12
C GLU A 76 -22.14 13.25 -12.18
N LEU A 77 -21.60 12.79 -11.04
CA LEU A 77 -20.32 12.07 -10.99
C LEU A 77 -20.38 10.76 -11.79
N ALA A 78 -21.44 9.97 -11.58
CA ALA A 78 -21.66 8.73 -12.30
C ALA A 78 -21.87 8.97 -13.81
N ALA A 79 -22.54 10.06 -14.18
CA ALA A 79 -22.71 10.47 -15.58
C ALA A 79 -21.36 10.86 -16.22
N ARG A 80 -20.52 11.64 -15.53
CA ARG A 80 -19.16 12.00 -15.99
C ARG A 80 -18.29 10.77 -16.16
N TYR A 81 -18.24 9.88 -15.17
CA TYR A 81 -17.49 8.63 -15.28
C TYR A 81 -17.94 7.77 -16.46
N ARG A 82 -19.25 7.59 -16.67
CA ARG A 82 -19.80 6.79 -17.80
C ARG A 82 -19.54 7.41 -19.17
N ARG A 83 -19.40 8.74 -19.21
CA ARG A 83 -19.08 9.51 -20.41
C ARG A 83 -17.59 9.40 -20.75
N ASP A 84 -16.73 9.53 -19.74
CA ASP A 84 -15.29 9.62 -19.89
C ASP A 84 -14.62 8.24 -19.94
N THR A 85 -15.23 7.21 -19.36
CA THR A 85 -14.70 5.84 -19.32
C THR A 85 -15.41 4.95 -20.33
N MET A 86 -14.65 4.29 -21.20
CA MET A 86 -15.15 3.31 -22.15
C MET A 86 -14.43 1.98 -22.00
N GLN A 87 -15.21 0.90 -21.93
CA GLN A 87 -14.68 -0.46 -21.99
C GLN A 87 -15.11 -1.14 -23.29
N LEU A 88 -14.15 -1.65 -24.04
CA LEU A 88 -14.37 -2.47 -25.23
C LEU A 88 -14.11 -3.92 -24.85
N THR A 89 -15.13 -4.77 -24.96
CA THR A 89 -15.03 -6.20 -24.63
C THR A 89 -15.21 -7.02 -25.90
N LEU A 90 -14.21 -7.81 -26.25
CA LEU A 90 -14.21 -8.76 -27.35
C LEU A 90 -14.16 -10.17 -26.77
N LYS A 91 -15.29 -10.91 -26.81
CA LYS A 91 -15.30 -12.30 -26.35
C LYS A 91 -14.83 -13.25 -27.46
N PHE A 92 -15.33 -13.02 -28.68
CA PHE A 92 -15.05 -13.88 -29.84
C PHE A 92 -14.57 -13.10 -31.08
N GLY A 93 -14.57 -11.75 -31.02
CA GLY A 93 -14.21 -10.92 -32.16
C GLY A 93 -15.19 -11.05 -33.34
N SER A 94 -16.45 -11.37 -33.05
CA SER A 94 -17.48 -11.55 -34.08
C SER A 94 -17.80 -10.22 -34.77
N ARG A 95 -18.28 -10.29 -36.02
CA ARG A 95 -18.68 -9.08 -36.78
C ARG A 95 -19.74 -8.26 -36.04
N VAL A 96 -20.64 -8.91 -35.29
CA VAL A 96 -21.68 -8.25 -34.50
C VAL A 96 -21.06 -7.46 -33.34
N GLU A 97 -20.12 -8.06 -32.59
CA GLU A 97 -19.39 -7.37 -31.52
C GLU A 97 -18.61 -6.16 -32.06
N VAL A 98 -17.88 -6.33 -33.16
CA VAL A 98 -17.10 -5.24 -33.78
C VAL A 98 -17.99 -4.10 -34.26
N LEU A 99 -19.14 -4.40 -34.88
CA LEU A 99 -20.11 -3.38 -35.30
C LEU A 99 -20.74 -2.66 -34.11
N ALA A 100 -21.04 -3.37 -33.02
CA ALA A 100 -21.56 -2.76 -31.79
C ALA A 100 -20.53 -1.81 -31.16
N ILE A 101 -19.26 -2.24 -31.07
CA ILE A 101 -18.14 -1.41 -30.62
C ILE A 101 -18.01 -0.16 -31.49
N ARG A 102 -18.03 -0.30 -32.82
CA ARG A 102 -17.92 0.83 -33.74
C ARG A 102 -19.04 1.85 -33.51
N ARG A 103 -20.30 1.41 -33.35
CA ARG A 103 -21.43 2.29 -33.05
C ARG A 103 -21.22 3.01 -31.72
N GLN A 104 -20.80 2.29 -30.69
CA GLN A 104 -20.52 2.88 -29.37
C GLN A 104 -19.42 3.95 -29.43
N VAL A 105 -18.32 3.68 -30.14
CA VAL A 105 -17.21 4.62 -30.33
C VAL A 105 -17.64 5.83 -31.16
N GLN A 106 -18.44 5.65 -32.21
CA GLN A 106 -18.99 6.76 -32.99
C GLN A 106 -19.86 7.70 -32.15
N LEU A 107 -20.66 7.16 -31.23
CA LEU A 107 -21.59 7.96 -30.42
C LEU A 107 -20.90 8.80 -29.35
N ARG A 108 -19.84 8.29 -28.70
CA ARG A 108 -19.23 8.96 -27.53
C ARG A 108 -17.70 9.04 -27.52
N GLY A 109 -17.02 8.55 -28.56
CA GLY A 109 -15.54 8.47 -28.61
C GLY A 109 -14.83 9.77 -28.29
N ARG A 110 -15.36 10.91 -28.74
CA ARG A 110 -14.77 12.24 -28.50
C ARG A 110 -14.68 12.62 -27.01
N ALA A 111 -15.61 12.11 -26.20
CA ALA A 111 -15.66 12.39 -24.76
C ALA A 111 -14.80 11.41 -23.94
N VAL A 112 -14.37 10.28 -24.53
CA VAL A 112 -13.58 9.28 -23.83
C VAL A 112 -12.23 9.86 -23.42
N ARG A 113 -11.85 9.59 -22.16
CA ARG A 113 -10.56 9.90 -21.53
C ARG A 113 -9.87 8.66 -21.00
N ASP A 114 -10.61 7.63 -20.62
CA ASP A 114 -10.13 6.33 -20.12
C ASP A 114 -10.69 5.20 -21.00
N LEU A 115 -9.82 4.54 -21.77
CA LEU A 115 -10.18 3.41 -22.62
C LEU A 115 -9.60 2.12 -22.05
N ARG A 116 -10.45 1.11 -21.90
CA ARG A 116 -10.09 -0.21 -21.39
C ARG A 116 -10.43 -1.25 -22.45
N VAL A 117 -9.44 -2.04 -22.86
CA VAL A 117 -9.65 -3.09 -23.87
C VAL A 117 -9.54 -4.45 -23.19
N ARG A 118 -10.59 -5.26 -23.34
CA ARG A 118 -10.66 -6.63 -22.84
C ARG A 118 -10.83 -7.56 -24.02
N MET A 119 -10.01 -8.61 -24.05
CA MET A 119 -10.06 -9.64 -25.07
C MET A 119 -10.06 -10.99 -24.38
N GLY A 120 -11.07 -11.83 -24.59
CA GLY A 120 -11.21 -13.14 -23.92
C GLY A 120 -11.74 -13.06 -22.48
N ARG A 121 -11.42 -14.05 -21.64
CA ARG A 121 -11.86 -14.13 -20.23
C ARG A 121 -10.85 -13.43 -19.32
N SER A 122 -11.37 -12.62 -18.41
CA SER A 122 -10.59 -11.89 -17.41
C SER A 122 -11.38 -11.89 -16.10
N ASP A 123 -10.68 -12.00 -14.99
CA ASP A 123 -11.18 -11.90 -13.61
C ASP A 123 -11.56 -10.46 -13.21
N GLY A 124 -11.16 -9.46 -13.99
CA GLY A 124 -11.36 -8.05 -13.65
C GLY A 124 -10.05 -7.27 -13.48
N THR A 125 -8.98 -7.95 -13.09
CA THR A 125 -7.66 -7.40 -12.79
C THR A 125 -6.63 -7.76 -13.87
N ARG A 126 -6.72 -8.94 -14.49
CA ARG A 126 -5.83 -9.40 -15.56
C ARG A 126 -6.52 -10.30 -16.57
N PHE A 127 -5.85 -10.62 -17.67
CA PHE A 127 -6.28 -11.72 -18.53
C PHE A 127 -6.00 -13.05 -17.82
N VAL A 128 -6.95 -13.99 -17.86
CA VAL A 128 -6.83 -15.29 -17.18
C VAL A 128 -6.70 -16.43 -18.17
N THR A 129 -7.67 -16.57 -19.06
CA THR A 129 -7.71 -17.68 -20.02
C THR A 129 -8.68 -17.34 -21.15
N GLY A 130 -8.68 -18.14 -22.20
CA GLY A 130 -9.65 -18.03 -23.28
C GLY A 130 -9.03 -18.35 -24.62
N VAL A 131 -9.92 -18.60 -25.58
CA VAL A 131 -9.56 -18.99 -26.94
C VAL A 131 -9.14 -17.75 -27.76
N TRP A 132 -8.14 -17.01 -27.27
CA TRP A 132 -7.73 -15.73 -27.85
C TRP A 132 -7.04 -15.90 -29.20
N TRP A 133 -6.43 -17.06 -29.47
CA TRP A 133 -5.85 -17.40 -30.76
C TRP A 133 -6.86 -17.33 -31.91
N TRP A 134 -8.17 -17.46 -31.66
CA TRP A 134 -9.21 -17.34 -32.70
C TRP A 134 -9.50 -15.88 -33.07
N MET A 135 -9.07 -14.94 -32.20
CA MET A 135 -9.13 -13.51 -32.46
C MET A 135 -7.90 -13.01 -33.19
N GLU A 136 -6.78 -13.75 -33.13
CA GLU A 136 -5.54 -13.42 -33.82
C GLU A 136 -5.63 -13.41 -35.34
N ASP A 137 -6.72 -13.83 -35.97
CA ASP A 137 -6.94 -13.66 -37.41
C ASP A 137 -8.03 -12.63 -37.73
N ARG A 138 -8.70 -12.08 -36.72
CA ARG A 138 -9.79 -11.12 -36.92
C ARG A 138 -9.24 -9.74 -37.27
N GLU A 139 -9.82 -9.14 -38.30
CA GLU A 139 -9.56 -7.74 -38.64
C GLU A 139 -10.47 -6.83 -37.82
N ILE A 140 -9.89 -6.20 -36.80
CA ILE A 140 -10.55 -5.18 -36.00
C ILE A 140 -10.06 -3.82 -36.50
N PRO A 141 -10.96 -2.88 -36.88
CA PRO A 141 -10.58 -1.60 -37.48
C PRO A 141 -10.08 -0.60 -36.43
N TRP A 142 -8.99 -0.93 -35.74
CA TRP A 142 -8.41 -0.13 -34.65
C TRP A 142 -8.14 1.32 -35.07
N ASP A 143 -7.61 1.55 -36.27
CA ASP A 143 -7.37 2.90 -36.81
C ASP A 143 -8.64 3.77 -36.77
N VAL A 144 -9.77 3.22 -37.23
CA VAL A 144 -11.06 3.91 -37.28
C VAL A 144 -11.58 4.18 -35.88
N LEU A 145 -11.38 3.25 -34.94
CA LEU A 145 -11.83 3.42 -33.56
C LEU A 145 -11.03 4.51 -32.84
N PHE A 146 -9.70 4.46 -32.91
CA PHE A 146 -8.82 5.42 -32.23
C PHE A 146 -8.90 6.82 -32.84
N ALA A 147 -9.14 6.94 -34.15
CA ALA A 147 -9.40 8.24 -34.80
C ALA A 147 -10.60 9.00 -34.19
N GLN A 148 -11.55 8.29 -33.55
CA GLN A 148 -12.70 8.91 -32.89
C GLN A 148 -12.44 9.29 -31.42
N MET A 149 -11.26 8.98 -30.88
CA MET A 149 -10.91 9.21 -29.46
C MET A 149 -9.66 10.11 -29.29
N PRO A 150 -9.56 11.28 -29.96
CA PRO A 150 -8.34 12.10 -29.94
C PRO A 150 -8.01 12.71 -28.57
N GLY A 151 -8.97 12.75 -27.65
CA GLY A 151 -8.78 13.24 -26.28
C GLY A 151 -8.47 12.15 -25.27
N LEU A 152 -8.17 10.92 -25.71
CA LEU A 152 -7.82 9.82 -24.81
C LEU A 152 -6.58 10.15 -23.98
N LYS A 153 -6.66 9.92 -22.67
CA LYS A 153 -5.59 10.18 -21.69
C LYS A 153 -5.05 8.92 -21.04
N ARG A 154 -5.88 7.88 -20.85
CA ARG A 154 -5.48 6.58 -20.32
C ARG A 154 -5.85 5.46 -21.28
N LEU A 155 -4.90 4.58 -21.55
CA LEU A 155 -5.11 3.34 -22.27
C LEU A 155 -4.72 2.17 -21.37
N ASP A 156 -5.71 1.35 -21.02
CA ASP A 156 -5.54 0.18 -20.14
C ASP A 156 -5.76 -1.12 -20.92
N LEU A 157 -4.67 -1.88 -21.11
CA LEU A 157 -4.63 -3.13 -21.85
C LEU A 157 -4.42 -4.36 -20.94
N ARG A 158 -4.46 -4.20 -19.61
CA ARG A 158 -4.12 -5.30 -18.67
C ARG A 158 -4.94 -6.59 -18.85
N CYS A 159 -6.11 -6.48 -19.46
CA CYS A 159 -7.03 -7.59 -19.74
C CYS A 159 -6.94 -8.11 -21.18
N MET A 160 -5.83 -7.87 -21.87
CA MET A 160 -5.51 -8.47 -23.16
C MET A 160 -4.46 -9.58 -23.02
N PRO A 161 -4.40 -10.56 -23.93
CA PRO A 161 -3.27 -11.47 -24.01
C PRO A 161 -1.99 -10.68 -24.38
N LEU A 162 -0.93 -10.83 -23.58
CA LEU A 162 0.36 -10.14 -23.80
C LEU A 162 0.91 -10.35 -25.22
N GLU A 163 0.85 -11.59 -25.72
CA GLU A 163 1.42 -11.99 -27.00
C GLU A 163 0.47 -11.77 -28.19
N SER A 164 -0.69 -11.16 -27.97
CA SER A 164 -1.64 -10.87 -29.05
C SER A 164 -1.07 -9.85 -30.04
N ARG A 165 -1.22 -10.12 -31.35
CA ARG A 165 -0.85 -9.18 -32.42
C ARG A 165 -1.61 -7.86 -32.32
N HIS A 166 -2.74 -7.84 -31.62
CA HIS A 166 -3.54 -6.64 -31.45
C HIS A 166 -2.92 -5.64 -30.47
N VAL A 167 -2.10 -6.07 -29.51
CA VAL A 167 -1.45 -5.15 -28.55
C VAL A 167 -0.55 -4.14 -29.28
N PRO A 168 0.43 -4.53 -30.11
CA PRO A 168 1.24 -3.56 -30.85
C PRO A 168 0.40 -2.72 -31.82
N LEU A 169 -0.62 -3.28 -32.47
CA LEU A 169 -1.52 -2.51 -33.34
C LEU A 169 -2.26 -1.40 -32.57
N LEU A 170 -2.77 -1.71 -31.37
CA LEU A 170 -3.43 -0.75 -30.50
C LEU A 170 -2.48 0.39 -30.11
N LEU A 171 -1.24 0.08 -29.73
CA LEU A 171 -0.23 1.08 -29.40
C LEU A 171 0.06 2.00 -30.59
N GLN A 172 0.27 1.43 -31.77
CA GLN A 172 0.53 2.19 -32.99
C GLN A 172 -0.64 3.14 -33.32
N MET A 173 -1.89 2.67 -33.19
CA MET A 173 -3.07 3.48 -33.47
C MET A 173 -3.30 4.56 -32.40
N ALA A 174 -3.01 4.25 -31.13
CA ALA A 174 -3.04 5.21 -30.03
C ALA A 174 -1.98 6.30 -30.24
N ALA A 175 -0.74 5.95 -30.59
CA ALA A 175 0.32 6.90 -30.90
C ALA A 175 -0.02 7.78 -32.11
N LYS A 176 -0.74 7.22 -33.09
CA LYS A 176 -1.18 7.95 -34.29
C LYS A 176 -2.25 9.01 -33.97
N HIS A 177 -3.28 8.65 -33.21
CA HIS A 177 -4.50 9.47 -33.07
C HIS A 177 -4.70 10.11 -31.70
N CYS A 178 -4.12 9.54 -30.64
CA CYS A 178 -4.35 9.93 -29.24
C CYS A 178 -3.11 10.62 -28.67
N LEU A 179 -2.80 11.82 -29.17
CA LEU A 179 -1.62 12.61 -28.76
C LEU A 179 -1.73 13.25 -27.36
N GLN A 180 -2.83 13.01 -26.65
CA GLN A 180 -3.05 13.45 -25.26
C GLN A 180 -2.88 12.30 -24.26
N LEU A 181 -2.35 11.15 -24.70
CA LEU A 181 -2.14 10.02 -23.81
C LEU A 181 -1.12 10.37 -22.73
N GLU A 182 -1.50 10.17 -21.48
CA GLU A 182 -0.69 10.41 -20.29
C GLU A 182 -0.36 9.09 -19.56
N MET A 183 -1.20 8.07 -19.72
CA MET A 183 -1.12 6.83 -18.93
C MET A 183 -1.29 5.60 -19.83
N LEU A 184 -0.35 4.67 -19.73
CA LEU A 184 -0.38 3.40 -20.46
C LEU A 184 -0.16 2.23 -19.51
N VAL A 185 -1.06 1.24 -19.58
CA VAL A 185 -0.90 -0.03 -18.85
C VAL A 185 -0.89 -1.18 -19.84
N LEU A 186 0.23 -1.90 -19.92
CA LEU A 186 0.38 -3.08 -20.75
C LEU A 186 -0.07 -4.37 -20.03
N PRO A 187 -0.36 -5.44 -20.80
CA PRO A 187 -0.65 -6.74 -20.21
C PRO A 187 0.55 -7.35 -19.48
N ARG A 188 0.26 -8.25 -18.53
CA ARG A 188 1.24 -9.16 -17.90
C ARG A 188 1.19 -10.55 -18.54
N LYS A 189 2.26 -11.34 -18.42
CA LYS A 189 2.19 -12.78 -18.77
C LYS A 189 1.20 -13.52 -17.87
N GLN A 190 0.62 -14.59 -18.42
CA GLN A 190 -0.46 -15.33 -17.76
C GLN A 190 0.07 -16.36 -16.77
N ASN A 191 1.05 -17.13 -17.22
CA ASN A 191 1.71 -18.15 -16.42
C ASN A 191 3.14 -17.67 -16.11
N MET A 192 3.40 -17.42 -14.83
CA MET A 192 4.70 -16.94 -14.37
C MET A 192 5.83 -17.95 -14.63
N MET A 193 5.49 -19.24 -14.68
CA MET A 193 6.44 -20.35 -14.89
C MET A 193 6.84 -20.56 -16.35
N VAL A 194 6.18 -19.89 -17.31
CA VAL A 194 6.40 -20.10 -18.74
C VAL A 194 7.07 -18.87 -19.33
N MET A 195 8.18 -19.09 -20.05
CA MET A 195 8.84 -18.03 -20.80
C MET A 195 7.93 -17.50 -21.90
N VAL A 196 7.92 -16.18 -22.02
CA VAL A 196 7.22 -15.47 -23.09
C VAL A 196 7.90 -15.69 -24.45
N ASN A 197 7.15 -15.57 -25.53
CA ASN A 197 7.67 -15.60 -26.89
C ASN A 197 8.53 -14.37 -27.17
N CYS A 198 9.85 -14.54 -27.14
CA CYS A 198 10.83 -13.46 -27.27
C CYS A 198 10.62 -12.61 -28.52
N ALA A 199 10.30 -13.21 -29.66
CA ALA A 199 10.06 -12.47 -30.90
C ALA A 199 8.78 -11.61 -30.84
N ALA A 200 7.73 -12.10 -30.17
CA ALA A 200 6.50 -11.32 -29.97
C ALA A 200 6.75 -10.13 -29.03
N ILE A 201 7.47 -10.34 -27.93
CA ILE A 201 7.78 -9.28 -26.97
C ILE A 201 8.74 -8.24 -27.56
N GLN A 202 9.77 -8.65 -28.31
CA GLN A 202 10.66 -7.72 -29.01
C GLN A 202 9.90 -6.82 -29.99
N ARG A 203 8.93 -7.37 -30.74
CA ARG A 203 8.05 -6.57 -31.60
C ARG A 203 7.21 -5.58 -30.80
N LEU A 204 6.64 -6.02 -29.67
CA LEU A 204 5.87 -5.15 -28.79
C LEU A 204 6.72 -4.00 -28.23
N MET A 205 7.91 -4.30 -27.71
CA MET A 205 8.82 -3.29 -27.14
C MET A 205 9.30 -2.29 -28.19
N LYS A 206 9.58 -2.74 -29.42
CA LYS A 206 9.89 -1.83 -30.53
C LYS A 206 8.75 -0.85 -30.81
N VAL A 207 7.51 -1.35 -30.90
CA VAL A 207 6.34 -0.50 -31.15
C VAL A 207 6.05 0.43 -29.96
N LEU A 208 6.30 -0.04 -28.73
CA LEU A 208 6.21 0.79 -27.53
C LEU A 208 7.19 1.97 -27.62
N ARG A 209 8.47 1.71 -27.94
CA ARG A 209 9.49 2.76 -28.14
C ARG A 209 9.05 3.81 -29.17
N GLU A 210 8.66 3.37 -30.36
CA GLU A 210 8.16 4.26 -31.44
C GLU A 210 6.91 5.06 -31.00
N SER A 211 6.05 4.46 -30.18
CA SER A 211 4.86 5.11 -29.63
C SER A 211 5.21 6.17 -28.58
N MET A 212 6.14 5.85 -27.66
CA MET A 212 6.64 6.78 -26.65
C MET A 212 7.34 7.98 -27.30
N GLU A 213 8.23 7.75 -28.26
CA GLU A 213 8.87 8.81 -29.05
C GLU A 213 7.82 9.73 -29.68
N ARG A 214 6.77 9.15 -30.26
CA ARG A 214 5.70 9.95 -30.88
C ARG A 214 4.90 10.76 -29.87
N TRP A 215 4.54 10.19 -28.71
CA TRP A 215 3.86 10.95 -27.64
C TRP A 215 4.77 12.02 -27.04
N HIS A 216 6.08 11.78 -26.97
CA HIS A 216 7.06 12.75 -26.52
C HIS A 216 7.17 13.93 -27.50
N LEU A 217 7.40 13.65 -28.78
CA LEU A 217 7.69 14.67 -29.80
C LEU A 217 6.45 15.38 -30.34
N LYS A 218 5.31 14.69 -30.41
CA LYS A 218 4.06 15.22 -31.01
C LYS A 218 2.92 15.39 -30.01
N GLY A 219 3.03 14.78 -28.83
CA GLY A 219 2.03 14.90 -27.78
C GLY A 219 2.10 16.24 -27.05
N LYS A 220 1.07 16.51 -26.24
CA LYS A 220 0.99 17.76 -25.44
C LYS A 220 1.61 17.63 -24.05
N CYS A 221 1.99 16.42 -23.65
CA CYS A 221 2.39 16.10 -22.28
C CYS A 221 3.90 15.90 -22.13
N GLY A 222 4.68 15.98 -23.22
CA GLY A 222 6.13 15.77 -23.19
C GLY A 222 6.53 14.33 -22.83
N GLY A 223 5.69 13.35 -23.20
CA GLY A 223 5.83 11.95 -22.82
C GLY A 223 4.68 11.44 -21.95
N LEU A 224 4.78 10.18 -21.53
CA LEU A 224 3.84 9.57 -20.58
C LEU A 224 4.17 9.97 -19.14
N LYS A 225 3.14 10.10 -18.31
CA LYS A 225 3.24 10.28 -16.85
C LYS A 225 3.14 8.97 -16.09
N GLN A 226 2.44 7.99 -16.63
CA GLN A 226 2.37 6.63 -16.09
C GLN A 226 2.67 5.61 -17.19
N LEU A 227 3.56 4.67 -16.90
CA LEU A 227 3.87 3.57 -17.77
C LEU A 227 4.04 2.27 -16.97
N ALA A 228 3.10 1.34 -17.14
CA ALA A 228 3.20 0.00 -16.60
C ALA A 228 3.57 -1.00 -17.70
N VAL A 229 4.76 -1.60 -17.58
CA VAL A 229 5.25 -2.71 -18.42
C VAL A 229 5.54 -3.90 -17.51
N PRO A 230 4.54 -4.75 -17.21
CA PRO A 230 4.70 -5.82 -16.21
C PRO A 230 5.56 -7.00 -16.66
N THR A 231 5.78 -7.15 -17.96
CA THR A 231 6.53 -8.27 -18.53
C THR A 231 7.34 -7.80 -19.71
N ARG A 232 8.64 -8.15 -19.70
CA ARG A 232 9.60 -7.89 -20.76
C ARG A 232 10.21 -9.21 -21.23
N GLU A 233 11.10 -9.11 -22.22
CA GLU A 233 11.82 -10.26 -22.74
C GLU A 233 12.80 -10.78 -21.66
N GLU A 234 12.89 -12.10 -21.48
CA GLU A 234 13.48 -12.73 -20.29
C GLU A 234 14.86 -13.39 -20.52
N GLU A 235 15.27 -13.64 -21.76
CA GLU A 235 16.57 -14.25 -22.13
C GLU A 235 17.74 -13.31 -21.79
N ASP A 236 17.64 -12.03 -22.18
CA ASP A 236 18.66 -11.02 -21.91
C ASP A 236 18.08 -9.86 -21.10
N ARG A 237 17.83 -10.14 -19.81
CA ARG A 237 17.24 -9.17 -18.88
C ARG A 237 18.07 -7.90 -18.74
N PHE A 238 19.40 -7.96 -18.88
CA PHE A 238 20.27 -6.81 -18.72
C PHE A 238 20.13 -5.83 -19.88
N ARG A 239 20.25 -6.33 -21.12
CA ARG A 239 20.08 -5.50 -22.32
C ARG A 239 18.67 -4.95 -22.42
N THR A 240 17.65 -5.77 -22.16
CA THR A 240 16.25 -5.36 -22.27
C THR A 240 15.85 -4.37 -21.19
N SER A 241 16.38 -4.53 -19.96
CA SER A 241 16.17 -3.56 -18.89
C SER A 241 16.85 -2.24 -19.16
N THR A 242 18.10 -2.28 -19.60
CA THR A 242 18.86 -1.08 -19.93
C THR A 242 18.18 -0.30 -21.06
N ALA A 243 17.84 -0.97 -22.17
CA ALA A 243 17.15 -0.33 -23.29
C ALA A 243 15.80 0.28 -22.89
N PHE A 244 15.01 -0.42 -22.06
CA PHE A 244 13.75 0.10 -21.57
C PHE A 244 13.94 1.37 -20.72
N ILE A 245 14.89 1.36 -19.78
CA ILE A 245 15.14 2.53 -18.92
C ILE A 245 15.73 3.70 -19.72
N GLU A 246 16.60 3.44 -20.69
CA GLU A 246 17.10 4.46 -21.63
C GLU A 246 15.96 5.09 -22.46
N ASP A 247 15.04 4.27 -22.98
CA ASP A 247 13.85 4.77 -23.69
C ASP A 247 12.94 5.62 -22.77
N VAL A 248 12.83 5.26 -21.49
CA VAL A 248 12.08 6.05 -20.49
C VAL A 248 12.77 7.38 -20.21
N ILE A 249 14.09 7.39 -20.05
CA ILE A 249 14.90 8.61 -19.88
C ILE A 249 14.70 9.55 -21.07
N GLU A 250 14.74 9.00 -22.29
CA GLU A 250 14.66 9.79 -23.52
C GLU A 250 13.25 10.33 -23.78
N PHE A 251 12.22 9.48 -23.65
CA PHE A 251 10.87 9.80 -24.13
C PHE A 251 9.84 10.07 -23.03
N CYS A 252 10.13 9.70 -21.78
CA CYS A 252 9.23 9.92 -20.64
C CYS A 252 9.93 10.61 -19.45
N PRO A 253 10.67 11.73 -19.64
CA PRO A 253 11.44 12.37 -18.56
C PRO A 253 10.56 12.92 -17.42
N ASN A 254 9.27 13.14 -17.68
CA ASN A 254 8.29 13.62 -16.69
C ASN A 254 7.45 12.49 -16.08
N VAL A 255 7.92 11.25 -16.15
CA VAL A 255 7.21 10.11 -15.57
C VAL A 255 7.01 10.30 -14.06
N GLU A 256 5.78 10.08 -13.63
CA GLU A 256 5.35 10.11 -12.23
C GLU A 256 5.22 8.70 -11.65
N TYR A 257 4.90 7.71 -12.50
CA TYR A 257 4.67 6.32 -12.12
C TYR A 257 5.27 5.34 -13.14
N LEU A 258 6.19 4.49 -12.67
CA LEU A 258 6.69 3.31 -13.38
C LEU A 258 6.25 2.05 -12.62
N ASP A 259 4.95 1.78 -12.68
CA ASP A 259 4.25 0.88 -11.77
C ASP A 259 3.96 -0.50 -12.36
N GLY A 260 4.76 -0.93 -13.36
CA GLY A 260 4.67 -2.27 -13.94
C GLY A 260 4.82 -3.39 -12.90
N TYR A 261 5.60 -3.13 -11.85
CA TYR A 261 5.81 -4.06 -10.73
C TYR A 261 4.55 -4.38 -9.95
N THR A 262 3.57 -3.47 -9.88
CA THR A 262 2.28 -3.73 -9.19
C THR A 262 1.49 -4.88 -9.82
N HIS A 263 1.89 -5.31 -11.02
CA HIS A 263 1.32 -6.44 -11.74
C HIS A 263 2.26 -7.64 -11.82
N ALA A 264 3.50 -7.51 -11.34
CA ALA A 264 4.55 -8.52 -11.37
C ALA A 264 5.02 -8.97 -9.98
N ILE A 265 4.59 -8.30 -8.91
CA ILE A 265 4.69 -8.77 -7.53
C ILE A 265 3.78 -9.98 -7.35
N ASP A 266 4.29 -11.00 -6.66
CA ASP A 266 3.53 -12.19 -6.29
C ASP A 266 2.42 -11.79 -5.29
N GLU A 267 1.17 -12.03 -5.68
CA GLU A 267 -0.03 -11.69 -4.90
C GLU A 267 -0.08 -12.43 -3.54
N MET A 268 0.69 -13.51 -3.37
CA MET A 268 0.83 -14.22 -2.09
C MET A 268 1.97 -13.69 -1.22
N ASN A 269 2.97 -13.00 -1.79
CA ASN A 269 4.21 -12.64 -1.10
C ASN A 269 4.73 -11.30 -1.64
N ASP A 270 4.41 -10.19 -0.97
CA ASP A 270 4.69 -8.80 -1.40
C ASP A 270 6.20 -8.45 -1.55
N VAL A 271 7.08 -9.44 -1.36
CA VAL A 271 8.55 -9.35 -1.45
C VAL A 271 9.14 -10.00 -2.71
N THR A 272 8.36 -10.72 -3.51
CA THR A 272 8.86 -11.37 -4.75
C THR A 272 8.31 -10.66 -5.96
N CYS A 273 9.20 -10.10 -6.80
CA CYS A 273 8.81 -9.41 -8.03
C CYS A 273 9.54 -10.01 -9.24
N GLU A 274 8.79 -10.43 -10.28
CA GLU A 274 9.42 -10.94 -11.51
C GLU A 274 10.10 -9.84 -12.33
N GLU A 275 9.56 -8.62 -12.25
CA GLU A 275 10.07 -7.45 -12.93
C GLU A 275 11.30 -6.91 -12.20
N LYS A 276 12.46 -7.08 -12.85
CA LYS A 276 13.78 -6.72 -12.30
C LYS A 276 14.51 -5.83 -13.28
N TRP A 277 14.90 -4.66 -12.85
CA TRP A 277 15.72 -3.72 -13.59
C TRP A 277 17.17 -4.12 -13.41
N MET A 278 17.61 -5.07 -14.24
CA MET A 278 19.00 -5.48 -14.35
C MET A 278 19.77 -4.38 -15.10
N ILE A 279 20.03 -3.27 -14.42
CA ILE A 279 20.68 -2.07 -14.98
C ILE A 279 21.98 -1.78 -14.25
N SER A 280 22.93 -1.16 -14.96
CA SER A 280 24.16 -0.66 -14.36
C SER A 280 23.92 0.57 -13.49
N LEU A 281 24.91 0.90 -12.66
CA LEU A 281 24.87 2.12 -11.84
C LEU A 281 24.83 3.40 -12.70
N ASP A 282 25.49 3.41 -13.87
CA ASP A 282 25.47 4.56 -14.80
C ASP A 282 24.07 4.81 -15.39
N THR A 283 23.38 3.73 -15.79
CA THR A 283 21.99 3.83 -16.25
C THR A 283 21.07 4.31 -15.13
N TRP A 284 21.27 3.82 -13.91
CA TRP A 284 20.53 4.27 -12.72
C TRP A 284 20.77 5.75 -12.43
N GLU A 285 22.00 6.24 -12.51
CA GLU A 285 22.33 7.66 -12.32
C GLU A 285 21.65 8.54 -13.36
N LYS A 286 21.73 8.19 -14.65
CA LYS A 286 21.04 8.91 -15.72
C LYS A 286 19.52 8.94 -15.50
N PHE A 287 18.94 7.83 -15.06
CA PHE A 287 17.53 7.74 -14.72
C PHE A 287 17.15 8.70 -13.59
N ASN A 288 17.86 8.63 -12.46
CA ASN A 288 17.56 9.45 -11.29
C ASN A 288 17.75 10.95 -11.54
N ARG A 289 18.76 11.30 -12.33
CA ARG A 289 19.02 12.69 -12.74
C ARG A 289 17.92 13.26 -13.63
N THR A 290 17.31 12.44 -14.48
CA THR A 290 16.34 12.89 -15.49
C THR A 290 14.90 12.80 -14.98
N CYS A 291 14.51 11.64 -14.44
CA CYS A 291 13.16 11.30 -14.03
C CYS A 291 12.91 11.63 -12.55
N THR A 292 12.88 12.92 -12.21
CA THR A 292 12.73 13.39 -10.82
C THR A 292 11.28 13.53 -10.34
N ASN A 293 10.30 13.40 -11.25
CA ASN A 293 8.88 13.61 -10.96
C ASN A 293 8.17 12.39 -10.36
N LEU A 294 8.91 11.33 -10.01
CA LEU A 294 8.35 10.11 -9.43
C LEU A 294 7.56 10.42 -8.15
N ARG A 295 6.43 9.71 -8.00
CA ARG A 295 5.51 9.84 -6.87
C ARG A 295 5.39 8.57 -6.02
N ASP A 296 5.73 7.44 -6.61
CA ASP A 296 5.70 6.12 -5.99
C ASP A 296 6.89 5.32 -6.53
N PHE A 297 7.57 4.58 -5.65
CA PHE A 297 8.66 3.70 -6.02
C PHE A 297 8.78 2.52 -5.06
N ASN A 298 9.03 1.34 -5.61
CA ASN A 298 9.25 0.11 -4.85
C ASN A 298 10.65 -0.45 -5.15
N TRP A 299 11.45 -0.66 -4.11
CA TRP A 299 12.83 -1.12 -4.22
C TRP A 299 12.98 -2.57 -4.73
N ALA A 300 11.91 -3.36 -4.75
CA ALA A 300 11.92 -4.73 -5.28
C ALA A 300 12.36 -4.82 -6.75
N VAL A 301 12.24 -3.73 -7.51
CA VAL A 301 12.57 -3.73 -8.95
C VAL A 301 14.04 -3.43 -9.23
N VAL A 302 14.79 -2.84 -8.31
CA VAL A 302 16.18 -2.43 -8.52
C VAL A 302 17.12 -3.15 -7.56
N PRO A 303 18.44 -3.16 -7.82
CA PRO A 303 19.41 -3.64 -6.83
C PRO A 303 19.23 -2.95 -5.47
N PHE A 304 18.96 -3.73 -4.43
CA PHE A 304 18.99 -3.29 -3.04
C PHE A 304 20.46 -3.15 -2.60
N ALA A 305 21.02 -1.95 -2.75
CA ALA A 305 22.47 -1.73 -2.63
C ALA A 305 22.86 -0.28 -2.32
N ASP A 306 23.90 -0.11 -1.51
CA ASP A 306 24.44 1.19 -1.08
C ASP A 306 24.78 2.14 -2.24
N PRO A 307 25.46 1.70 -3.34
CA PRO A 307 25.71 2.60 -4.47
C PRO A 307 24.42 3.13 -5.11
N PHE A 308 23.37 2.32 -5.14
CA PHE A 308 22.08 2.71 -5.69
C PHE A 308 21.34 3.69 -4.76
N PHE A 309 21.42 3.48 -3.43
CA PHE A 309 20.89 4.41 -2.44
C PHE A 309 21.56 5.80 -2.54
N ARG A 310 22.88 5.82 -2.72
CA ARG A 310 23.67 7.07 -2.85
C ARG A 310 23.35 7.85 -4.13
N VAL A 311 23.16 7.18 -5.26
CA VAL A 311 22.68 7.86 -6.47
C VAL A 311 21.26 8.38 -6.29
N PHE A 312 20.39 7.59 -5.65
CA PHE A 312 19.01 7.97 -5.47
C PHE A 312 18.86 9.22 -4.59
N ARG A 313 19.65 9.36 -3.51
CA ARG A 313 19.64 10.53 -2.62
C ARG A 313 20.19 11.80 -3.28
N GLU A 314 21.14 11.66 -4.20
CA GLU A 314 21.79 12.81 -4.86
C GLU A 314 20.86 13.54 -5.82
N HIS A 315 19.86 12.83 -6.36
CA HIS A 315 18.86 13.39 -7.25
C HIS A 315 17.48 13.36 -6.58
N VAL A 316 17.13 14.45 -5.88
CA VAL A 316 15.89 14.56 -5.11
C VAL A 316 14.63 14.35 -5.97
N LYS A 317 13.65 13.61 -5.44
CA LYS A 317 12.32 13.41 -6.02
C LYS A 317 11.32 14.24 -5.21
N PRO A 318 11.10 15.51 -5.57
CA PRO A 318 10.33 16.45 -4.75
C PRO A 318 8.84 16.12 -4.65
N ARG A 319 8.35 15.13 -5.39
CA ARG A 319 6.95 14.71 -5.41
C ARG A 319 6.75 13.26 -4.96
N MET A 320 7.79 12.60 -4.47
CA MET A 320 7.70 11.22 -3.96
C MET A 320 6.79 11.20 -2.74
N LYS A 321 5.69 10.46 -2.81
CA LYS A 321 4.69 10.33 -1.74
C LYS A 321 4.73 8.97 -1.07
N LYS A 322 4.93 7.91 -1.85
CA LYS A 322 5.02 6.53 -1.35
C LYS A 322 6.38 5.95 -1.68
N LEU A 323 6.98 5.27 -0.71
CA LEU A 323 8.23 4.54 -0.88
C LEU A 323 8.10 3.17 -0.22
N VAL A 324 8.37 2.11 -0.98
CA VAL A 324 8.45 0.73 -0.47
C VAL A 324 9.90 0.27 -0.46
N LEU A 325 10.40 -0.13 0.70
CA LEU A 325 11.74 -0.66 0.90
C LEU A 325 11.66 -2.16 1.14
N THR A 326 12.15 -2.94 0.17
CA THR A 326 12.22 -4.38 0.26
C THR A 326 13.32 -4.91 -0.66
N SER A 327 13.97 -6.00 -0.28
CA SER A 327 14.90 -6.73 -1.13
C SER A 327 14.14 -7.83 -1.84
N ASN A 328 14.14 -7.82 -3.17
CA ASN A 328 13.39 -8.80 -3.94
C ASN A 328 13.96 -10.21 -3.74
N LEU A 329 13.16 -11.11 -3.18
CA LEU A 329 13.62 -12.47 -2.85
C LEU A 329 14.06 -13.29 -4.06
N SER A 330 13.60 -12.92 -5.25
CA SER A 330 13.96 -13.60 -6.48
C SER A 330 15.24 -13.05 -7.12
N TRP A 331 15.93 -12.09 -6.48
CA TRP A 331 17.17 -11.52 -7.01
C TRP A 331 18.29 -12.56 -7.09
N ASN A 332 19.10 -12.51 -8.16
CA ASN A 332 20.26 -13.38 -8.32
C ASN A 332 21.50 -12.51 -8.50
N TRP A 333 22.20 -12.26 -7.40
CA TRP A 333 23.39 -11.41 -7.36
C TRP A 333 24.52 -11.96 -8.23
N GLY A 334 24.70 -13.28 -8.28
CA GLY A 334 25.68 -13.92 -9.15
C GLY A 334 25.48 -13.62 -10.64
N ASN A 335 24.24 -13.63 -11.12
CA ASN A 335 23.91 -13.26 -12.50
C ASN A 335 24.03 -11.76 -12.74
N TYR A 336 23.59 -10.94 -11.78
CA TYR A 336 23.71 -9.48 -11.86
C TYR A 336 25.17 -9.04 -12.03
N PHE A 337 26.08 -9.54 -11.20
CA PHE A 337 27.50 -9.16 -11.27
C PHE A 337 28.22 -9.67 -12.52
N LYS A 338 27.83 -10.83 -13.07
CA LYS A 338 28.34 -11.32 -14.35
C LYS A 338 27.96 -10.38 -15.50
N MET A 339 26.71 -9.89 -15.51
CA MET A 339 26.19 -9.05 -16.58
C MET A 339 26.68 -7.59 -16.48
N ASP A 340 26.89 -7.08 -15.27
CA ASP A 340 27.43 -5.73 -15.03
C ASP A 340 28.95 -5.59 -15.32
N GLY A 341 29.59 -6.67 -15.82
CA GLY A 341 31.01 -6.66 -16.18
C GLY A 341 31.96 -6.49 -14.99
N ALA A 342 31.46 -6.66 -13.78
CA ALA A 342 32.21 -6.38 -12.57
C ALA A 342 33.14 -7.55 -12.21
N ALA A 343 34.44 -7.30 -12.14
CA ALA A 343 35.45 -8.29 -11.81
C ALA A 343 35.24 -8.87 -10.39
N GLY A 344 35.16 -10.18 -10.27
CA GLY A 344 35.03 -10.89 -8.99
C GLY A 344 34.75 -12.38 -9.21
N VAL A 345 34.96 -13.19 -8.18
CA VAL A 345 34.61 -14.61 -8.21
C VAL A 345 33.08 -14.72 -8.23
N PRO A 346 32.47 -15.47 -9.18
CA PRO A 346 31.04 -15.70 -9.16
C PRO A 346 30.60 -16.35 -7.85
N GLY A 347 29.66 -15.73 -7.13
CA GLY A 347 29.12 -16.26 -5.86
C GLY A 347 29.72 -15.66 -4.59
N GLU A 348 30.61 -14.68 -4.66
CA GLU A 348 31.04 -13.92 -3.49
C GLU A 348 30.07 -12.77 -3.19
N ALA A 349 29.60 -12.68 -1.93
CA ALA A 349 28.84 -11.55 -1.43
C ALA A 349 29.68 -10.27 -1.54
N ARG A 350 29.09 -9.21 -2.11
CA ARG A 350 29.78 -7.93 -2.31
C ARG A 350 29.38 -6.94 -1.23
N PRO A 351 30.34 -6.25 -0.58
CA PRO A 351 30.03 -5.19 0.36
C PRO A 351 29.09 -4.15 -0.24
N GLY A 352 28.06 -3.77 0.51
CA GLY A 352 27.07 -2.77 0.09
C GLY A 352 26.00 -3.29 -0.87
N TYR A 353 25.84 -4.61 -1.07
CA TYR A 353 24.78 -5.20 -1.89
C TYR A 353 24.02 -6.29 -1.13
N GLY A 354 22.70 -6.35 -1.31
CA GLY A 354 21.83 -7.34 -0.68
C GLY A 354 21.96 -7.31 0.85
N LEU A 355 22.26 -8.46 1.45
CA LEU A 355 22.53 -8.60 2.89
C LEU A 355 23.56 -7.63 3.44
N LEU A 356 24.57 -7.28 2.64
CA LEU A 356 25.68 -6.43 3.07
C LEU A 356 25.42 -4.94 2.81
N ALA A 357 24.22 -4.57 2.35
CA ALA A 357 23.80 -3.18 2.22
C ALA A 357 23.47 -2.62 3.61
N THR A 358 23.96 -1.42 3.91
CA THR A 358 23.87 -0.80 5.24
C THR A 358 23.43 0.66 5.21
N ASP A 359 23.43 1.29 4.03
CA ASP A 359 23.20 2.73 3.83
C ASP A 359 21.76 3.02 3.35
N VAL A 360 20.79 2.15 3.70
CA VAL A 360 19.41 2.27 3.21
C VAL A 360 18.75 3.58 3.66
N ALA A 361 19.06 4.08 4.86
CA ALA A 361 18.58 5.36 5.37
C ALA A 361 18.89 6.55 4.44
N ALA A 362 19.95 6.42 3.62
CA ALA A 362 20.37 7.49 2.73
C ALA A 362 19.29 7.87 1.69
N VAL A 363 18.43 6.93 1.30
CA VAL A 363 17.36 7.16 0.31
C VAL A 363 16.38 8.25 0.75
N LEU A 364 16.18 8.40 2.07
CA LEU A 364 15.18 9.29 2.67
C LEU A 364 15.48 10.76 2.38
N LYS A 365 16.76 11.13 2.29
CA LYS A 365 17.20 12.47 1.88
C LYS A 365 16.74 12.84 0.46
N GLY A 366 16.49 11.84 -0.39
CA GLY A 366 15.94 12.03 -1.73
C GLY A 366 14.42 12.26 -1.77
N CYS A 367 13.71 12.10 -0.65
CA CYS A 367 12.24 12.03 -0.60
C CYS A 367 11.61 13.02 0.41
N PRO A 368 11.79 14.34 0.25
CA PRO A 368 11.30 15.32 1.22
C PRO A 368 9.77 15.43 1.30
N ALA A 369 9.05 14.94 0.28
CA ALA A 369 7.59 14.99 0.20
C ALA A 369 6.90 13.69 0.60
N LEU A 370 7.65 12.74 1.18
CA LEU A 370 7.16 11.41 1.52
C LEU A 370 6.03 11.51 2.55
N THR A 371 4.91 10.83 2.27
CA THR A 371 3.74 10.73 3.15
C THR A 371 3.52 9.31 3.64
N GLU A 372 4.01 8.30 2.91
CA GLU A 372 3.84 6.89 3.21
C GLU A 372 5.17 6.14 3.00
N LEU A 373 5.61 5.44 4.04
CA LEU A 373 6.79 4.57 4.02
C LEU A 373 6.37 3.14 4.37
N GLU A 374 6.72 2.20 3.52
CA GLU A 374 6.42 0.78 3.68
C GLU A 374 7.73 -0.01 3.66
N ILE A 375 7.90 -0.91 4.61
CA ILE A 375 9.04 -1.84 4.72
C ILE A 375 8.46 -3.24 4.73
N ALA A 376 8.77 -4.01 3.70
CA ALA A 376 8.29 -5.38 3.53
C ALA A 376 9.47 -6.35 3.65
N ILE A 377 9.40 -7.22 4.66
CA ILE A 377 10.42 -8.24 4.96
C ILE A 377 9.70 -9.58 4.94
N ASP A 378 10.29 -10.62 4.39
CA ASP A 378 9.76 -11.99 4.51
C ASP A 378 10.82 -12.80 5.23
N GLN A 379 10.70 -12.87 6.55
CA GLN A 379 11.75 -13.39 7.39
C GLN A 379 11.97 -14.89 7.15
N GLU A 380 10.89 -15.65 6.97
CA GLU A 380 10.95 -17.09 6.70
C GLU A 380 11.77 -17.39 5.44
N LYS A 381 11.45 -16.74 4.32
CA LYS A 381 12.18 -16.99 3.07
C LYS A 381 13.56 -16.37 3.07
N ASN A 382 13.76 -15.26 3.79
CA ASN A 382 15.08 -14.67 3.95
C ASN A 382 16.04 -15.60 4.72
N GLU A 383 15.52 -16.36 5.69
CA GLU A 383 16.27 -17.42 6.39
C GLU A 383 16.44 -18.69 5.55
N ALA A 384 15.42 -19.07 4.76
CA ALA A 384 15.48 -20.23 3.88
C ALA A 384 16.32 -20.00 2.61
N ALA A 385 16.60 -18.74 2.26
CA ALA A 385 17.38 -18.38 1.09
C ALA A 385 18.83 -18.87 1.24
N VAL A 386 19.41 -19.36 0.14
CA VAL A 386 20.81 -19.82 0.10
C VAL A 386 21.79 -18.70 0.50
N GLU A 387 21.43 -17.47 0.17
CA GLU A 387 22.08 -16.25 0.65
C GLU A 387 20.97 -15.35 1.19
N THR A 388 21.05 -14.93 2.46
CA THR A 388 20.15 -13.92 3.01
C THR A 388 20.17 -12.68 2.11
N LEU A 389 19.02 -12.07 1.85
CA LEU A 389 18.89 -11.00 0.85
C LEU A 389 18.73 -9.62 1.47
N LEU A 390 18.39 -9.57 2.75
CA LEU A 390 18.16 -8.36 3.52
C LEU A 390 18.54 -8.60 4.98
N ASP A 391 19.36 -7.74 5.57
CA ASP A 391 19.48 -7.67 7.02
C ASP A 391 18.35 -6.76 7.54
N ALA A 392 17.49 -7.24 8.43
CA ALA A 392 16.39 -6.44 8.98
C ALA A 392 16.90 -5.33 9.91
N ASP A 393 18.08 -5.50 10.52
CA ASP A 393 18.68 -4.55 11.47
C ASP A 393 19.15 -3.24 10.80
N VAL A 394 19.14 -3.17 9.47
CA VAL A 394 19.32 -1.90 8.74
C VAL A 394 18.18 -0.91 8.98
N PHE A 395 17.03 -1.38 9.48
CA PHE A 395 15.87 -0.57 9.85
C PHE A 395 15.83 -0.25 11.36
N GLY A 396 16.99 -0.18 12.01
CA GLY A 396 17.14 0.19 13.43
C GLY A 396 17.09 1.69 13.71
N ASP A 397 17.58 2.07 14.90
CA ASP A 397 17.50 3.43 15.44
C ASP A 397 18.01 4.54 14.50
N GLU A 398 19.16 4.33 13.84
CA GLU A 398 19.72 5.34 12.93
C GLU A 398 18.88 5.54 11.68
N PHE A 399 18.19 4.50 11.20
CA PHE A 399 17.26 4.61 10.09
C PHE A 399 16.06 5.50 10.48
N TRP A 400 15.44 5.26 11.63
CA TRP A 400 14.28 6.02 12.06
C TRP A 400 14.59 7.47 12.44
N LYS A 401 15.80 7.74 12.96
CA LYS A 401 16.30 9.11 13.10
C LYS A 401 16.37 9.82 11.75
N ALA A 402 16.88 9.16 10.72
CA ALA A 402 16.94 9.71 9.37
C ALA A 402 15.54 9.91 8.75
N VAL A 403 14.58 9.03 9.04
CA VAL A 403 13.17 9.20 8.61
C VAL A 403 12.61 10.50 9.17
N VAL A 404 12.76 10.73 10.47
CA VAL A 404 12.25 11.92 11.14
C VAL A 404 12.97 13.19 10.65
N GLU A 405 14.27 13.11 10.38
CA GLU A 405 15.06 14.25 9.90
C GLU A 405 14.70 14.65 8.45
N HIS A 406 14.51 13.68 7.57
CA HIS A 406 14.45 13.92 6.12
C HIS A 406 13.05 13.87 5.51
N CYS A 407 12.06 13.30 6.21
CA CYS A 407 10.70 13.12 5.70
C CYS A 407 9.65 13.86 6.54
N PRO A 408 9.68 15.21 6.61
CA PRO A 408 8.84 15.99 7.54
C PRO A 408 7.33 15.91 7.25
N LEU A 409 6.93 15.38 6.08
CA LEU A 409 5.54 15.23 5.68
C LEU A 409 4.99 13.82 5.90
N LEU A 410 5.75 12.93 6.54
CA LEU A 410 5.36 11.53 6.73
C LEU A 410 4.10 11.42 7.60
N GLN A 411 3.15 10.62 7.13
CA GLN A 411 1.84 10.42 7.75
C GLN A 411 1.63 8.96 8.15
N SER A 412 2.15 8.03 7.36
CA SER A 412 1.97 6.60 7.59
C SER A 412 3.28 5.83 7.44
N VAL A 413 3.50 4.90 8.36
CA VAL A 413 4.60 3.96 8.38
C VAL A 413 4.05 2.55 8.56
N TYR A 414 4.49 1.63 7.71
CA TYR A 414 4.15 0.21 7.79
C TYR A 414 5.42 -0.62 7.70
N VAL A 415 5.69 -1.43 8.72
CA VAL A 415 6.74 -2.45 8.72
C VAL A 415 6.06 -3.79 8.93
N HIS A 416 6.03 -4.64 7.93
CA HIS A 416 5.31 -5.91 8.02
C HIS A 416 6.21 -7.08 7.61
N ASP A 417 6.00 -8.21 8.29
CA ASP A 417 6.55 -9.50 7.89
C ASP A 417 5.58 -10.23 6.97
N CYS A 418 5.94 -10.33 5.68
CA CYS A 418 5.18 -11.04 4.65
C CYS A 418 5.19 -12.56 4.80
N SER A 419 5.91 -13.12 5.78
CA SER A 419 5.85 -14.56 6.11
C SER A 419 4.47 -15.02 6.61
N SER A 420 3.60 -14.06 6.99
CA SER A 420 2.34 -14.21 7.72
C SER A 420 1.21 -15.05 7.07
N TYR A 421 1.43 -15.74 5.94
CA TYR A 421 0.40 -16.60 5.32
C TYR A 421 0.36 -18.04 5.87
N GLY A 422 1.20 -18.40 6.88
CA GLY A 422 1.20 -19.71 7.53
C GLY A 422 1.28 -19.59 9.05
N GLY A 423 0.16 -19.80 9.74
CA GLY A 423 -0.08 -19.45 11.15
C GLY A 423 0.72 -20.18 12.23
N ASN A 424 2.02 -20.40 12.10
CA ASN A 424 2.80 -20.93 13.23
C ASN A 424 4.32 -20.71 13.13
N ARG A 425 4.85 -19.47 13.20
CA ARG A 425 6.33 -19.25 13.26
C ARG A 425 6.76 -18.05 14.09
N SER A 426 7.93 -18.21 14.72
CA SER A 426 8.71 -17.18 15.41
C SER A 426 9.07 -16.06 14.43
N VAL A 427 8.53 -14.86 14.66
CA VAL A 427 8.93 -13.67 13.92
C VAL A 427 10.13 -13.06 14.64
N ARG A 428 11.29 -12.98 13.96
CA ARG A 428 12.48 -12.36 14.55
C ARG A 428 12.31 -10.86 14.68
N PRO A 429 12.63 -10.27 15.84
CA PRO A 429 12.57 -8.83 16.00
C PRO A 429 13.70 -8.13 15.29
N ILE A 430 13.45 -6.88 14.88
CA ILE A 430 14.51 -5.93 14.48
C ILE A 430 15.22 -5.50 15.77
N ARG A 431 16.42 -6.05 15.98
CA ARG A 431 17.16 -5.95 17.25
C ARG A 431 17.71 -4.56 17.49
N THR A 432 18.03 -3.87 16.41
CA THR A 432 18.56 -2.50 16.43
C THR A 432 17.47 -1.44 16.49
N PHE A 433 16.18 -1.82 16.45
CA PHE A 433 15.06 -0.92 16.73
C PHE A 433 14.77 -0.96 18.22
N THR A 434 15.12 0.12 18.92
CA THR A 434 14.94 0.24 20.37
C THR A 434 13.96 1.37 20.72
N ASP A 435 13.81 1.66 22.01
CA ASP A 435 13.08 2.83 22.50
C ASP A 435 13.54 4.13 21.82
N CYS A 436 14.80 4.22 21.38
CA CYS A 436 15.30 5.40 20.68
C CYS A 436 14.57 5.65 19.35
N ALA A 437 14.38 4.61 18.52
CA ALA A 437 13.60 4.70 17.29
C ALA A 437 12.14 5.07 17.57
N LEU A 438 11.52 4.37 18.54
CA LEU A 438 10.12 4.57 18.88
C LEU A 438 9.86 6.02 19.33
N LEU A 439 10.72 6.55 20.20
CA LEU A 439 10.59 7.92 20.69
C LEU A 439 10.89 8.97 19.61
N ALA A 440 11.76 8.67 18.65
CA ALA A 440 11.95 9.53 17.47
C ALA A 440 10.67 9.62 16.64
N LEU A 441 9.97 8.50 16.43
CA LEU A 441 8.67 8.48 15.75
C LEU A 441 7.59 9.27 16.52
N ALA A 442 7.59 9.21 17.86
CA ALA A 442 6.67 10.00 18.68
C ALA A 442 6.80 11.50 18.41
N ASP A 443 8.02 11.99 18.23
CA ASP A 443 8.33 13.40 17.99
C ASP A 443 7.93 13.87 16.58
N HIS A 444 7.59 12.95 15.66
CA HIS A 444 7.19 13.30 14.30
C HIS A 444 5.77 13.88 14.24
N VAL A 445 5.63 15.19 14.04
CA VAL A 445 4.38 15.94 14.21
C VAL A 445 3.21 15.44 13.34
N ARG A 446 3.49 14.98 12.11
CA ARG A 446 2.47 14.62 11.11
C ARG A 446 2.14 13.13 11.05
N LEU A 447 2.89 12.30 11.79
CA LEU A 447 2.72 10.86 11.77
C LEU A 447 1.42 10.49 12.47
N ALA A 448 0.57 9.73 11.78
CA ALA A 448 -0.76 9.37 12.23
C ALA A 448 -0.96 7.85 12.31
N SER A 449 -0.40 7.08 11.37
CA SER A 449 -0.52 5.61 11.35
C SER A 449 0.86 4.99 11.45
N ILE A 450 1.07 4.13 12.45
CA ILE A 450 2.32 3.40 12.65
C ILE A 450 1.99 1.93 12.85
N GLU A 451 2.49 1.08 11.97
CA GLU A 451 2.45 -0.37 12.12
C GLU A 451 3.88 -0.91 12.11
N LEU A 452 4.24 -1.64 13.17
CA LEU A 452 5.58 -2.17 13.37
C LEU A 452 5.52 -3.69 13.56
N SER A 453 6.28 -4.40 12.72
CA SER A 453 6.75 -5.77 12.92
C SER A 453 7.48 -5.90 14.29
N PRO A 454 7.83 -7.10 14.77
CA PRO A 454 8.46 -7.24 16.08
C PRO A 454 9.73 -6.40 16.24
N VAL A 455 9.79 -5.63 17.34
CA VAL A 455 10.90 -4.72 17.66
C VAL A 455 11.35 -4.88 19.12
N CYS A 456 12.61 -4.55 19.38
CA CYS A 456 13.24 -4.63 20.70
C CYS A 456 13.01 -3.39 21.57
N CYS A 457 11.75 -2.95 21.66
CA CYS A 457 11.33 -1.88 22.58
C CYS A 457 11.01 -2.43 23.98
N SER A 458 11.02 -1.55 24.98
CA SER A 458 10.55 -1.83 26.34
C SER A 458 9.13 -1.32 26.56
N GLY A 459 8.43 -1.85 27.57
CA GLY A 459 7.12 -1.35 27.99
C GLY A 459 7.15 0.11 28.44
N ASN A 460 8.25 0.51 29.07
CA ASN A 460 8.49 1.91 29.46
C ASN A 460 8.72 2.81 28.24
N GLY A 461 9.38 2.29 27.20
CA GLY A 461 9.53 2.98 25.91
C GLY A 461 8.18 3.24 25.23
N VAL A 462 7.30 2.24 25.23
CA VAL A 462 5.92 2.38 24.72
C VAL A 462 5.12 3.38 25.55
N PHE A 463 5.25 3.36 26.88
CA PHE A 463 4.62 4.36 27.74
C PHE A 463 5.11 5.80 27.43
N GLU A 464 6.42 6.00 27.33
CA GLU A 464 6.99 7.31 27.01
C GLU A 464 6.61 7.78 25.60
N PHE A 465 6.43 6.87 24.64
CA PHE A 465 5.86 7.18 23.33
C PHE A 465 4.46 7.81 23.48
N VAL A 466 3.55 7.15 24.19
CA VAL A 466 2.18 7.64 24.42
C VAL A 466 2.22 9.01 25.11
N ARG A 467 3.06 9.16 26.14
CA ARG A 467 3.22 10.43 26.87
C ARG A 467 3.70 11.56 25.96
N ARG A 468 4.63 11.31 25.04
CA ARG A 468 5.10 12.31 24.07
C ARG A 468 4.02 12.69 23.07
N VAL A 469 3.26 11.70 22.58
CA VAL A 469 2.13 11.93 21.65
C VAL A 469 1.12 12.89 22.26
N PHE A 470 0.72 12.69 23.53
CA PHE A 470 -0.24 13.58 24.20
C PHE A 470 0.36 14.95 24.56
N LYS A 471 1.66 15.03 24.84
CA LYS A 471 2.35 16.30 25.13
C LYS A 471 2.70 17.12 23.89
N THR A 472 2.55 16.55 22.69
CA THR A 472 2.86 17.25 21.44
C THR A 472 1.79 18.30 21.14
N ILE A 473 2.12 19.57 21.38
CA ILE A 473 1.23 20.71 21.12
C ILE A 473 1.18 20.98 19.60
N GLY A 474 -0.02 20.97 19.02
CA GLY A 474 -0.24 21.38 17.63
C GLY A 474 0.03 20.31 16.57
N GLY A 475 -0.23 19.03 16.89
CA GLY A 475 -0.17 17.94 15.90
C GLY A 475 -1.14 18.16 14.74
N ASP A 476 -0.61 18.56 13.58
CA ASP A 476 -1.37 18.63 12.31
C ASP A 476 -1.91 17.25 11.85
N GLY A 477 -1.46 16.15 12.47
CA GLY A 477 -1.75 14.77 12.08
C GLY A 477 -3.09 14.20 12.57
N GLY A 478 -3.80 14.87 13.47
CA GLY A 478 -5.03 14.33 14.04
C GLY A 478 -4.78 13.16 15.01
N ASN A 479 -5.71 12.20 15.06
CA ASN A 479 -5.58 11.03 15.91
C ASN A 479 -4.41 10.14 15.46
N ARG A 480 -3.71 9.51 16.41
CA ARG A 480 -2.58 8.62 16.12
C ARG A 480 -2.88 7.18 16.48
N SER A 481 -2.53 6.24 15.61
CA SER A 481 -2.54 4.81 15.88
C SER A 481 -1.12 4.25 15.87
N LEU A 482 -0.81 3.43 16.87
CA LEU A 482 0.40 2.62 16.95
C LEU A 482 0.02 1.16 17.12
N ASP A 483 0.34 0.35 16.12
CA ASP A 483 0.29 -1.10 16.17
C ASP A 483 1.73 -1.60 16.26
N VAL A 484 2.12 -2.22 17.37
CA VAL A 484 3.50 -2.63 17.62
C VAL A 484 3.58 -4.04 18.18
N SER A 485 4.38 -4.89 17.54
CA SER A 485 4.74 -6.19 18.10
C SER A 485 5.95 -6.04 19.05
N LEU A 486 5.75 -6.33 20.34
CA LEU A 486 6.74 -6.02 21.38
C LEU A 486 7.54 -7.27 21.76
N ALA A 487 8.80 -7.36 21.29
CA ALA A 487 9.68 -8.50 21.61
C ALA A 487 10.46 -8.32 22.92
N GLY A 488 10.54 -7.09 23.43
CA GLY A 488 11.34 -6.75 24.61
C GLY A 488 12.82 -6.46 24.29
N PRO A 489 13.54 -5.77 25.20
CA PRO A 489 14.91 -5.31 24.96
C PRO A 489 15.96 -6.42 25.05
N ASN A 490 15.61 -7.58 25.62
CA ASN A 490 16.50 -8.72 25.77
C ASN A 490 16.12 -9.81 24.76
N ASP A 491 17.03 -10.14 23.84
CA ASP A 491 16.94 -11.23 22.87
C ASP A 491 17.00 -12.60 23.59
N HIS A 492 15.93 -12.95 24.31
CA HIS A 492 15.78 -14.23 25.00
C HIS A 492 14.89 -15.15 24.16
N ASP A 493 15.46 -15.69 23.09
CA ASP A 493 14.75 -16.49 22.09
C ASP A 493 14.22 -17.86 22.62
N THR A 494 14.28 -18.14 23.93
CA THR A 494 13.88 -19.47 24.48
C THR A 494 13.40 -19.53 25.94
N ALA A 495 13.51 -18.46 26.75
CA ALA A 495 13.11 -18.54 28.16
C ALA A 495 11.63 -18.16 28.34
N LEU A 496 10.81 -19.10 28.80
CA LEU A 496 9.44 -18.83 29.24
C LEU A 496 9.46 -18.33 30.70
N PRO A 497 8.59 -17.35 31.08
CA PRO A 497 7.70 -16.61 30.20
C PRO A 497 8.48 -15.61 29.33
N HIS A 498 7.98 -15.40 28.10
CA HIS A 498 8.62 -14.50 27.13
C HIS A 498 8.73 -13.06 27.65
N PRO A 499 9.76 -12.29 27.23
CA PRO A 499 9.95 -10.89 27.66
C PRO A 499 8.73 -10.00 27.48
N PHE A 500 7.89 -10.29 26.48
CA PHE A 500 6.59 -9.63 26.26
C PHE A 500 5.77 -9.47 27.55
N TYR A 501 5.61 -10.52 28.36
CA TYR A 501 4.77 -10.49 29.56
C TYR A 501 5.33 -9.56 30.65
N LEU A 502 6.66 -9.46 30.75
CA LEU A 502 7.32 -8.54 31.66
C LEU A 502 7.16 -7.10 31.17
N GLU A 503 7.38 -6.86 29.89
CA GLU A 503 7.26 -5.52 29.31
C GLU A 503 5.81 -5.02 29.30
N LEU A 504 4.83 -5.91 29.16
CA LEU A 504 3.42 -5.59 29.35
C LEU A 504 3.16 -5.04 30.76
N LEU A 505 3.71 -5.70 31.79
CA LEU A 505 3.59 -5.21 33.18
C LEU A 505 4.32 -3.89 33.39
N ASN A 506 5.48 -3.69 32.78
CA ASN A 506 6.21 -2.41 32.85
C ASN A 506 5.38 -1.25 32.27
N LEU A 507 4.74 -1.47 31.11
CA LEU A 507 3.83 -0.52 30.48
C LEU A 507 2.64 -0.20 31.40
N LEU A 508 1.94 -1.24 31.87
CA LEU A 508 0.78 -1.09 32.74
C LEU A 508 1.13 -0.45 34.09
N THR A 509 2.32 -0.72 34.64
CA THR A 509 2.81 -0.11 35.88
C THR A 509 3.03 1.38 35.69
N SER A 510 3.70 1.77 34.61
CA SER A 510 3.90 3.20 34.29
C SER A 510 2.58 3.94 34.09
N MET A 511 1.58 3.27 33.47
CA MET A 511 0.23 3.82 33.34
C MET A 511 -0.49 3.94 34.69
N ALA A 512 -0.40 2.93 35.57
CA ALA A 512 -1.01 2.95 36.89
C ALA A 512 -0.41 4.05 37.80
N GLU A 513 0.86 4.37 37.62
CA GLU A 513 1.57 5.39 38.40
C GLU A 513 1.35 6.82 37.89
N THR A 514 0.84 6.99 36.66
CA THR A 514 0.66 8.30 36.01
C THR A 514 -0.81 8.53 35.67
N ASN A 515 -1.45 9.51 36.29
CA ASN A 515 -2.85 9.86 35.98
C ASN A 515 -2.99 10.54 34.59
N GLU A 516 -4.22 10.62 34.07
CA GLU A 516 -4.53 11.24 32.77
C GLU A 516 -4.09 12.70 32.62
N GLU A 517 -4.15 13.49 33.70
CA GLU A 517 -3.73 14.89 33.68
C GLU A 517 -2.22 14.99 33.45
N GLU A 518 -1.43 14.18 34.14
CA GLU A 518 0.03 14.11 34.00
C GLU A 518 0.46 13.49 32.67
N LEU A 519 -0.31 12.52 32.17
CA LEU A 519 -0.13 11.91 30.85
C LEU A 519 -0.40 12.93 29.73
N GLY A 520 -1.28 13.92 29.98
CA GLY A 520 -1.61 15.00 29.07
C GLY A 520 -2.89 14.76 28.24
N VAL A 521 -3.61 13.67 28.49
CA VAL A 521 -4.80 13.27 27.74
C VAL A 521 -5.89 14.34 27.81
N ALA A 522 -6.17 14.86 29.01
CA ALA A 522 -7.25 15.83 29.25
C ALA A 522 -7.03 17.18 28.53
N ALA A 523 -5.77 17.57 28.34
CA ALA A 523 -5.40 18.82 27.66
C ALA A 523 -5.27 18.67 26.15
N CYS A 524 -5.27 17.43 25.65
CA CYS A 524 -4.96 17.12 24.26
C CYS A 524 -6.21 17.13 23.38
N SER A 525 -6.12 17.77 22.21
CA SER A 525 -7.22 17.82 21.24
C SER A 525 -7.32 16.59 20.34
N HIS A 526 -6.26 15.78 20.27
CA HIS A 526 -6.22 14.55 19.48
C HIS A 526 -6.24 13.31 20.37
N LYS A 527 -6.71 12.20 19.80
CA LYS A 527 -6.79 10.90 20.48
C LYS A 527 -5.67 9.98 19.99
N ALA A 528 -5.32 8.99 20.81
CA ALA A 528 -4.36 7.97 20.46
C ALA A 528 -5.00 6.58 20.63
N SER A 529 -4.64 5.65 19.76
CA SER A 529 -4.91 4.23 19.91
C SER A 529 -3.59 3.47 19.85
N LEU A 530 -3.42 2.49 20.73
CA LEU A 530 -2.22 1.68 20.86
C LEU A 530 -2.62 0.21 20.94
N ASN A 531 -2.13 -0.58 20.00
CA ASN A 531 -2.24 -2.04 20.02
C ASN A 531 -0.85 -2.63 20.18
N VAL A 532 -0.63 -3.36 21.28
CA VAL A 532 0.63 -4.05 21.56
C VAL A 532 0.45 -5.54 21.37
N PHE A 533 1.06 -6.10 20.33
CA PHE A 533 0.95 -7.49 19.94
C PHE A 533 2.06 -8.33 20.57
N ASN A 534 1.71 -9.56 20.92
CA ASN A 534 2.67 -10.59 21.31
C ASN A 534 3.28 -11.23 20.05
N PRO A 535 4.60 -11.07 19.82
CA PRO A 535 5.24 -11.62 18.63
C PRO A 535 5.43 -13.15 18.70
N HIS A 536 5.20 -13.77 19.86
CA HIS A 536 5.49 -15.19 20.07
C HIS A 536 4.25 -16.06 19.84
N SER A 537 4.45 -17.23 19.20
CA SER A 537 3.38 -18.23 18.99
C SER A 537 3.31 -19.31 20.06
N SER A 538 4.30 -19.37 20.97
CA SER A 538 4.38 -20.39 22.01
C SER A 538 3.35 -20.16 23.12
N SER A 539 2.72 -21.25 23.58
CA SER A 539 1.86 -21.21 24.76
C SER A 539 2.68 -21.09 26.05
N VAL A 540 2.10 -20.44 27.05
CA VAL A 540 2.64 -20.39 28.41
C VAL A 540 2.16 -21.58 29.24
N ASP A 541 2.83 -21.81 30.37
CA ASP A 541 2.39 -22.80 31.36
C ASP A 541 1.06 -22.37 32.01
N GLU A 542 0.16 -23.34 32.22
CA GLU A 542 -1.19 -23.09 32.74
C GLU A 542 -1.17 -22.53 34.17
N GLU A 543 -0.38 -23.13 35.07
CA GLU A 543 -0.29 -22.70 36.48
C GLU A 543 0.37 -21.32 36.59
N TRP A 544 1.37 -21.07 35.74
CA TRP A 544 1.96 -19.74 35.59
C TRP A 544 0.92 -18.72 35.11
N SER A 545 0.10 -19.04 34.10
CA SER A 545 -0.89 -18.10 33.56
C SER A 545 -1.94 -17.70 34.63
N ILE A 546 -2.39 -18.66 35.44
CA ILE A 546 -3.35 -18.40 36.53
C ILE A 546 -2.74 -17.46 37.57
N SER A 547 -1.50 -17.72 37.98
CA SER A 547 -0.81 -16.86 38.94
C SER A 547 -0.51 -15.47 38.38
N TYR A 548 -0.09 -15.37 37.11
CA TYR A 548 0.12 -14.09 36.42
C TYR A 548 -1.16 -13.24 36.34
N VAL A 549 -2.31 -13.83 35.97
CA VAL A 549 -3.58 -13.10 35.92
C VAL A 549 -3.99 -12.63 37.32
N ARG A 550 -3.95 -13.51 38.31
CA ARG A 550 -4.46 -13.25 39.65
C ARG A 550 -3.57 -12.28 40.43
N ASP A 551 -2.26 -12.50 40.40
CA ASP A 551 -1.32 -11.85 41.32
C ASP A 551 -0.69 -10.58 40.72
N GLU A 552 -0.56 -10.52 39.39
CA GLU A 552 0.14 -9.42 38.70
C GLU A 552 -0.81 -8.59 37.83
N LEU A 553 -1.49 -9.20 36.86
CA LEU A 553 -2.23 -8.47 35.83
C LEU A 553 -3.52 -7.82 36.36
N LYS A 554 -4.44 -8.58 36.98
CA LYS A 554 -5.73 -8.03 37.47
C LYS A 554 -5.56 -6.86 38.45
N PRO A 555 -4.71 -6.97 39.51
CA PRO A 555 -4.51 -5.85 40.44
C PRO A 555 -3.94 -4.61 39.76
N LEU A 556 -3.16 -4.79 38.68
CA LEU A 556 -2.57 -3.70 37.94
C LEU A 556 -3.59 -3.02 37.01
N LEU A 557 -4.44 -3.81 36.34
CA LEU A 557 -5.53 -3.30 35.50
C LEU A 557 -6.54 -2.47 36.30
N GLU A 558 -6.87 -2.88 37.53
CA GLU A 558 -7.73 -2.10 38.42
C GLU A 558 -7.13 -0.71 38.68
N LYS A 559 -5.82 -0.62 38.95
CA LYS A 559 -5.12 0.65 39.15
C LYS A 559 -5.06 1.50 37.88
N VAL A 560 -4.87 0.87 36.72
CA VAL A 560 -4.89 1.58 35.42
C VAL A 560 -6.27 2.16 35.14
N ALA A 561 -7.35 1.39 35.36
CA ALA A 561 -8.71 1.85 35.19
C ALA A 561 -9.05 3.03 36.13
N ASP A 562 -8.57 2.99 37.37
CA ASP A 562 -8.73 4.10 38.31
C ASP A 562 -7.96 5.37 37.88
N ALA A 563 -6.76 5.19 37.32
CA ALA A 563 -5.91 6.30 36.86
C ALA A 563 -6.33 6.89 35.51
N HIS A 564 -6.98 6.09 34.65
CA HIS A 564 -7.37 6.41 33.28
C HIS A 564 -8.85 6.15 32.98
N PRO A 565 -9.78 6.96 33.53
CA PRO A 565 -11.21 6.77 33.33
C PRO A 565 -11.71 6.98 31.89
N LEU A 566 -10.92 7.60 31.00
CA LEU A 566 -11.25 7.81 29.58
C LEU A 566 -10.67 6.74 28.65
N LEU A 567 -9.81 5.87 29.17
CA LEU A 567 -9.17 4.80 28.40
C LEU A 567 -10.13 3.61 28.26
N ASP A 568 -10.31 3.15 27.02
CA ASP A 568 -10.87 1.85 26.72
C ASP A 568 -9.73 0.82 26.64
N LEU A 569 -9.81 -0.23 27.44
CA LEU A 569 -8.75 -1.23 27.60
C LEU A 569 -9.30 -2.62 27.39
N HIS A 570 -8.71 -3.33 26.42
CA HIS A 570 -9.00 -4.74 26.17
C HIS A 570 -7.73 -5.57 26.09
N ILE A 571 -7.82 -6.80 26.60
CA ILE A 571 -6.79 -7.82 26.48
C ILE A 571 -7.39 -8.99 25.72
N VAL A 572 -6.83 -9.27 24.54
CA VAL A 572 -7.23 -10.38 23.69
C VAL A 572 -6.47 -11.63 24.11
N LEU A 573 -7.20 -12.66 24.49
CA LEU A 573 -6.66 -13.90 25.03
C LEU A 573 -6.99 -15.09 24.12
N CYS A 574 -6.01 -15.96 23.89
CA CYS A 574 -6.26 -17.34 23.51
C CYS A 574 -6.44 -18.18 24.78
N ARG A 575 -7.67 -18.62 25.07
CA ARG A 575 -8.01 -19.42 26.24
C ARG A 575 -8.19 -20.90 25.91
N ASP A 576 -8.00 -21.73 26.93
CA ASP A 576 -8.50 -23.12 26.99
C ASP A 576 -9.65 -23.25 28.01
N ASN A 577 -9.65 -22.43 29.06
CA ASN A 577 -10.69 -22.38 30.08
C ASN A 577 -10.84 -20.95 30.64
N GLU A 578 -11.79 -20.73 31.56
CA GLU A 578 -12.11 -19.40 32.10
C GLU A 578 -11.05 -18.82 33.06
N GLU A 579 -10.18 -19.68 33.64
CA GLU A 579 -9.23 -19.28 34.69
C GLU A 579 -7.79 -19.08 34.18
N SER A 580 -7.45 -19.67 33.03
CA SER A 580 -6.11 -19.67 32.43
C SER A 580 -6.11 -19.14 30.99
N PHE A 581 -4.92 -18.86 30.47
CA PHE A 581 -4.74 -18.53 29.06
C PHE A 581 -3.55 -19.28 28.47
N ARG A 582 -3.64 -19.70 27.21
CA ARG A 582 -2.50 -20.21 26.45
C ARG A 582 -1.58 -19.08 26.04
N ARG A 583 -2.15 -17.95 25.63
CA ARG A 583 -1.40 -16.77 25.17
C ARG A 583 -2.23 -15.49 25.30
N ILE A 584 -1.57 -14.37 25.58
CA ILE A 584 -2.11 -13.04 25.30
C ILE A 584 -1.72 -12.68 23.86
N ASP A 585 -2.69 -12.43 22.99
CA ASP A 585 -2.44 -12.10 21.59
C ASP A 585 -2.07 -10.63 21.42
N ASN A 586 -2.86 -9.75 22.02
CA ASN A 586 -2.58 -8.33 22.08
C ASN A 586 -3.31 -7.65 23.25
N ILE A 587 -2.82 -6.45 23.59
CA ILE A 587 -3.54 -5.47 24.41
C ILE A 587 -3.90 -4.28 23.54
N GLU A 588 -5.12 -3.79 23.70
CA GLU A 588 -5.68 -2.63 23.00
C GLU A 588 -5.93 -1.52 24.02
N LEU A 589 -5.42 -0.33 23.73
CA LEU A 589 -5.51 0.86 24.55
C LEU A 589 -6.01 2.02 23.68
N ASP A 590 -7.27 2.41 23.81
CA ASP A 590 -7.89 3.46 22.98
C ASP A 590 -8.42 4.62 23.82
N TRP A 591 -7.97 5.83 23.51
CA TRP A 591 -8.50 7.09 24.09
C TRP A 591 -9.52 7.78 23.18
N GLY A 592 -9.90 7.14 22.07
CA GLY A 592 -10.91 7.55 21.11
C GLY A 592 -12.34 7.55 21.66
N PRO A 593 -13.31 8.13 20.92
CA PRO A 593 -14.73 8.04 21.27
C PRO A 593 -15.27 6.61 20.98
N GLY A 594 -14.98 5.68 21.88
CA GLY A 594 -15.51 4.30 21.91
C GLY A 594 -16.55 4.09 23.01
N PHE A 595 -17.26 2.96 22.96
CA PHE A 595 -18.12 2.52 24.06
C PHE A 595 -17.24 1.85 25.11
N GLN A 596 -17.06 2.47 26.28
CA GLN A 596 -16.38 1.91 27.45
C GLN A 596 -17.12 0.70 28.09
N ASP A 597 -17.99 0.05 27.32
CA ASP A 597 -18.95 -0.94 27.79
C ASP A 597 -18.61 -2.29 27.12
N GLY A 598 -17.79 -3.08 27.80
CA GLY A 598 -17.28 -4.36 27.32
C GLY A 598 -16.42 -5.08 28.38
N ASP A 599 -16.24 -6.38 28.21
CA ASP A 599 -15.33 -7.14 29.07
C ASP A 599 -13.87 -6.74 28.78
N VAL A 600 -13.08 -6.55 29.85
CA VAL A 600 -11.64 -6.25 29.74
C VAL A 600 -10.88 -7.40 29.08
N PHE A 601 -11.38 -8.62 29.21
CA PHE A 601 -10.82 -9.80 28.56
C PHE A 601 -11.74 -10.25 27.43
N ILE A 602 -11.20 -10.29 26.20
CA ILE A 602 -11.90 -10.71 24.99
C ILE A 602 -11.25 -11.99 24.46
N GLU A 603 -12.04 -12.94 23.98
CA GLU A 603 -11.52 -14.15 23.34
C GLU A 603 -11.14 -13.89 21.88
N ASP A 604 -10.02 -14.47 21.44
CA ASP A 604 -9.67 -14.46 20.01
C ASP A 604 -10.61 -15.38 19.21
N GLU A 605 -11.66 -14.81 18.63
CA GLU A 605 -12.60 -15.52 17.75
C GLU A 605 -11.95 -16.00 16.43
N ARG A 606 -10.72 -15.56 16.08
CA ARG A 606 -10.08 -15.92 14.80
C ARG A 606 -9.62 -17.38 14.76
N GLN A 607 -9.35 -18.03 15.89
CA GLN A 607 -9.00 -19.45 15.93
C GLN A 607 -10.21 -20.39 15.75
N ALA A 608 -11.44 -19.94 16.05
CA ALA A 608 -12.63 -20.77 15.90
C ALA A 608 -12.92 -21.14 14.43
N MET A 609 -12.49 -20.29 13.47
CA MET A 609 -12.65 -20.56 12.03
C MET A 609 -11.64 -21.57 11.45
N PHE A 610 -10.53 -21.86 12.12
CA PHE A 610 -9.51 -22.79 11.61
C PHE A 610 -9.57 -24.18 12.22
N MET A 611 -10.41 -24.40 13.25
CA MET A 611 -10.56 -25.69 13.93
C MET A 611 -11.75 -26.52 13.41
N GLU A 612 -12.60 -25.99 12.51
CA GLU A 612 -13.73 -26.74 11.93
C GLU A 612 -13.36 -27.54 10.65
N ASP A 613 -12.14 -27.43 10.14
CA ASP A 613 -11.67 -28.14 8.93
C ASP A 613 -10.77 -29.36 9.23
N ASP A 614 -10.83 -29.90 10.45
CA ASP A 614 -10.30 -31.24 10.73
C ASP A 614 -11.25 -32.29 10.14
N PHE A 615 -10.87 -32.75 8.94
CA PHE A 615 -11.45 -33.91 8.26
C PHE A 615 -11.71 -35.06 9.24
N GLU A 616 -12.98 -35.34 9.52
CA GLU A 616 -13.40 -36.67 9.96
C GLU A 616 -13.03 -37.67 8.85
N VAL A 617 -11.87 -38.30 9.01
CA VAL A 617 -11.52 -39.54 8.30
C VAL A 617 -12.44 -40.62 8.87
N VAL A 618 -13.63 -40.75 8.29
CA VAL A 618 -14.46 -41.94 8.46
C VAL A 618 -13.76 -43.08 7.71
N SER A 619 -12.96 -43.84 8.44
CA SER A 619 -12.43 -45.12 8.01
C SER A 619 -13.53 -46.18 8.10
N ASP A 620 -14.18 -46.49 6.97
CA ASP A 620 -14.97 -47.71 6.83
C ASP A 620 -14.16 -48.74 6.05
N GLU A 621 -13.47 -49.63 6.78
CA GLU A 621 -13.12 -50.96 6.28
C GLU A 621 -14.08 -52.00 6.89
N GLU A 622 -14.82 -52.68 6.01
CA GLU A 622 -15.35 -54.06 6.07
C GLU A 622 -16.57 -54.06 5.12
N GLY A 623 -16.69 -54.82 4.04
CA GLY A 623 -16.14 -56.12 3.66
C GLY A 623 -17.27 -56.86 2.92
N GLY A 624 -16.93 -57.64 1.89
CA GLY A 624 -17.79 -58.74 1.44
C GLY A 624 -18.64 -58.53 0.19
N ASP A 625 -18.04 -58.90 -0.94
CA ASP A 625 -18.48 -59.96 -1.86
C ASP A 625 -19.86 -59.90 -2.58
N ASP A 626 -19.74 -60.15 -3.89
CA ASP A 626 -20.48 -61.16 -4.65
C ASP A 626 -21.39 -60.67 -5.81
N ARG A 627 -21.02 -61.19 -7.00
CA ARG A 627 -21.81 -61.48 -8.23
C ARG A 627 -21.99 -60.42 -9.33
N GLY A 628 -21.39 -60.75 -10.48
CA GLY A 628 -21.78 -60.30 -11.82
C GLY A 628 -23.14 -60.83 -12.28
N PRO A 629 -23.49 -60.71 -13.58
CA PRO A 629 -22.65 -61.07 -14.73
C PRO A 629 -22.16 -59.90 -15.60
#